data_AF-A0A3C2EFC3-F1
#
_entry.id   AF-A0A3C2EFC3-F1
#
_cell.length_a   1.000
_cell.length_b   1.000
_cell.length_c   1.000
_cell.angle_alpha   90.00
_cell.angle_beta   90.00
_cell.angle_gamma   90.00
#
_symmetry.space_group_name_H-M   'P 1'
#
loop_
_entity.id
_entity.type
_entity.pdbx_description
1 polymer ?
#
loop_
_entity_poly.entity_id
_entity_poly.type
_entity_poly.pdbx_seq_one_letter_code
_entity_poly.pdbx_strand_id
1 'polypeptide(L)'
;MVTGCCLYTMQGQDMFSAMKDTSGFYFVDFKNYPINDHSLALGVFDSGTGGLTVLDAIIRFDKYQNYSVEPVPDCLPDFGREHFIYLADQANMPYGNYAGTGKTDLLVEHIFKDVQFLLSDKYYISNKTGSYMSGKPRVKAIVIACNTATAYGQKKITDYFEQIGFPMKVIGVIDAGSRAALQKFSKDEEGSIAVFATAGTVASGGYERSLKSLMEAQSDRKS
;
A
#
# COMPACT_ATOMS: atom_id res chain seq x y z
N MET A 1 -25.36 -10.62 0.69
CA MET A 1 -24.84 -12.00 0.58
C MET A 1 -23.97 -12.04 -0.67
N VAL A 2 -22.65 -11.94 -0.52
CA VAL A 2 -21.69 -11.96 -1.64
C VAL A 2 -21.48 -13.43 -2.01
N THR A 3 -22.11 -13.86 -3.09
CA THR A 3 -21.85 -15.16 -3.71
C THR A 3 -20.97 -14.96 -4.93
N GLY A 4 -19.71 -15.35 -4.81
CA GLY A 4 -18.86 -15.89 -5.87
C GLY A 4 -18.78 -15.14 -7.20
N CYS A 5 -17.89 -14.16 -7.29
CA CYS A 5 -17.19 -13.92 -8.56
C CYS A 5 -15.89 -14.72 -8.49
N CYS A 6 -15.87 -15.90 -9.12
CA CYS A 6 -14.74 -16.82 -9.31
C CYS A 6 -13.56 -16.68 -8.33
N LEU A 7 -13.70 -17.25 -7.13
CA LEU A 7 -12.58 -17.65 -6.29
C LEU A 7 -11.93 -18.88 -6.94
N TYR A 8 -11.03 -18.67 -7.90
CA TYR A 8 -9.98 -19.67 -8.13
C TYR A 8 -8.99 -19.52 -6.98
N THR A 9 -9.18 -20.32 -5.93
CA THR A 9 -8.11 -20.62 -4.98
C THR A 9 -6.99 -21.29 -5.75
N MET A 10 -5.94 -20.55 -6.08
CA MET A 10 -4.70 -21.09 -6.64
C MET A 10 -3.88 -21.71 -5.52
N GLN A 11 -4.34 -22.86 -5.00
CA GLN A 11 -3.49 -23.69 -4.16
C GLN A 11 -2.34 -24.22 -5.02
N GLY A 12 -1.13 -23.66 -4.82
CA GLY A 12 0.12 -24.24 -5.30
C GLY A 12 0.58 -23.85 -6.71
N GLN A 13 -0.03 -22.86 -7.36
CA GLN A 13 0.58 -22.21 -8.53
C GLN A 13 1.19 -20.89 -8.09
N ASP A 14 2.44 -20.66 -8.50
CA ASP A 14 3.19 -19.42 -8.28
C ASP A 14 2.27 -18.21 -8.51
N MET A 15 2.10 -17.36 -7.49
CA MET A 15 1.29 -16.13 -7.52
C MET A 15 1.63 -15.27 -8.77
N PHE A 16 2.86 -15.38 -9.26
CA PHE A 16 3.34 -14.69 -10.46
C PHE A 16 2.95 -15.38 -11.79
N SER A 17 2.52 -16.64 -11.77
CA SER A 17 2.06 -17.37 -12.96
C SER A 17 0.73 -16.82 -13.49
N ALA A 18 -0.19 -16.45 -12.59
CA ALA A 18 -1.46 -15.80 -12.96
C ALA A 18 -1.26 -14.43 -13.62
N MET A 19 -0.11 -13.78 -13.39
CA MET A 19 0.22 -12.49 -14.00
C MET A 19 0.63 -12.59 -15.47
N LYS A 20 0.80 -13.81 -16.02
CA LYS A 20 1.14 -14.04 -17.43
C LYS A 20 -0.08 -14.07 -18.36
N ASP A 21 -1.29 -14.21 -17.82
CA ASP A 21 -2.52 -14.13 -18.61
C ASP A 21 -2.83 -12.68 -18.97
N THR A 22 -2.49 -12.29 -20.19
CA THR A 22 -2.70 -10.93 -20.72
C THR A 22 -4.19 -10.56 -20.89
N SER A 23 -5.09 -11.55 -20.91
CA SER A 23 -6.54 -11.33 -21.06
C SER A 23 -7.25 -11.12 -19.72
N GLY A 24 -6.61 -11.47 -18.61
CA GLY A 24 -7.17 -11.42 -17.27
C GLY A 24 -7.48 -10.01 -16.77
N PHE A 25 -8.40 -9.92 -15.80
CA PHE A 25 -8.74 -8.65 -15.13
C PHE A 25 -7.53 -8.05 -14.41
N TYR A 26 -6.74 -8.89 -13.74
CA TYR A 26 -5.58 -8.50 -12.94
C TYR A 26 -4.28 -8.32 -13.76
N PHE A 27 -4.35 -8.45 -15.09
CA PHE A 27 -3.19 -8.21 -15.93
C PHE A 27 -2.77 -6.74 -15.91
N VAL A 28 -1.47 -6.51 -15.72
CA VAL A 28 -0.82 -5.20 -15.81
C VAL A 28 0.33 -5.31 -16.80
N ASP A 29 0.32 -4.45 -17.83
CA ASP A 29 1.44 -4.33 -18.77
C ASP A 29 2.51 -3.41 -18.17
N PHE A 30 3.40 -3.99 -17.36
CA PHE A 30 4.50 -3.25 -16.73
C PHE A 30 5.49 -2.67 -17.74
N LYS A 31 5.65 -3.31 -18.91
CA LYS A 31 6.59 -2.88 -19.94
C LYS A 31 6.15 -1.56 -20.57
N ASN A 32 4.86 -1.41 -20.82
CA ASN A 32 4.27 -0.21 -21.42
C ASN A 32 3.55 0.69 -20.39
N TYR A 33 3.84 0.51 -19.09
CA TYR A 33 3.20 1.29 -18.05
C TYR A 33 3.67 2.75 -18.11
N PRO A 34 2.76 3.74 -18.14
CA PRO A 34 3.12 5.16 -18.25
C PRO A 34 3.63 5.74 -16.91
N ILE A 35 4.63 5.13 -16.28
CA ILE A 35 5.06 5.46 -14.91
C ILE A 35 5.58 6.90 -14.74
N ASN A 36 6.07 7.50 -15.83
CA ASN A 36 6.57 8.87 -15.86
C ASN A 36 5.48 9.91 -16.17
N ASP A 37 4.24 9.49 -16.37
CA ASP A 37 3.12 10.42 -16.57
C ASP A 37 2.70 11.02 -15.22
N HIS A 38 3.05 12.30 -15.05
CA HIS A 38 2.74 13.06 -13.84
C HIS A 38 1.25 13.37 -13.67
N SER A 39 0.41 13.16 -14.70
CA SER A 39 -1.04 13.36 -14.60
C SER A 39 -1.76 12.17 -13.95
N LEU A 40 -1.08 11.03 -13.79
CA LEU A 40 -1.65 9.86 -13.11
C LEU A 40 -1.95 10.13 -11.64
N ALA A 41 -2.92 9.40 -11.11
CA ALA A 41 -3.36 9.55 -9.73
C ALA A 41 -2.36 8.96 -8.71
N LEU A 42 -2.53 9.31 -7.45
CA LEU A 42 -1.99 8.59 -6.31
C LEU A 42 -3.00 7.52 -5.88
N GLY A 43 -2.57 6.26 -5.88
CA GLY A 43 -3.39 5.14 -5.40
C GLY A 43 -3.28 5.01 -3.90
N VAL A 44 -4.41 4.86 -3.21
CA VAL A 44 -4.47 4.59 -1.78
C VAL A 44 -5.37 3.39 -1.57
N PHE A 45 -4.95 2.39 -0.80
CA PHE A 45 -5.85 1.29 -0.45
C PHE A 45 -5.79 0.88 1.01
N ASP A 46 -6.92 0.37 1.49
CA ASP A 46 -7.10 -0.23 2.80
C ASP A 46 -8.07 -1.41 2.69
N SER A 47 -8.07 -2.27 3.72
CA SER A 47 -9.08 -3.32 3.87
C SER A 47 -10.52 -2.78 4.00
N GLY A 48 -10.69 -1.50 4.32
CA GLY A 48 -12.01 -0.89 4.45
C GLY A 48 -11.97 0.63 4.35
N THR A 49 -12.80 1.29 5.15
CA THR A 49 -12.88 2.77 5.20
C THR A 49 -11.97 3.40 6.24
N GLY A 50 -11.30 2.61 7.09
CA GLY A 50 -10.40 3.12 8.13
C GLY A 50 -9.22 3.91 7.55
N GLY A 51 -8.73 3.48 6.38
CA GLY A 51 -7.67 4.15 5.63
C GLY A 51 -8.03 5.54 5.11
N LEU A 52 -9.30 5.98 5.16
CA LEU A 52 -9.67 7.35 4.83
C LEU A 52 -9.01 8.37 5.77
N THR A 53 -8.63 7.97 6.98
CA THR A 53 -7.84 8.81 7.89
C THR A 53 -6.45 9.13 7.35
N VAL A 54 -5.82 8.17 6.66
CA VAL A 54 -4.53 8.36 5.98
C VAL A 54 -4.71 9.25 4.76
N LEU A 55 -5.77 9.02 3.98
CA LEU A 55 -6.08 9.88 2.82
C LEU A 55 -6.35 11.33 3.23
N ASP A 56 -7.16 11.56 4.28
CA ASP A 56 -7.43 12.91 4.80
C ASP A 56 -6.14 13.59 5.27
N ALA A 57 -5.24 12.86 5.95
CA ALA A 57 -3.95 13.38 6.36
C ALA A 57 -3.06 13.78 5.16
N ILE A 58 -3.09 13.03 4.06
CA ILE A 58 -2.36 13.36 2.82
C ILE A 58 -2.96 14.61 2.16
N ILE A 59 -4.29 14.67 2.02
CA ILE A 59 -5.01 15.79 1.38
C ILE A 59 -4.80 17.10 2.16
N ARG A 60 -4.63 17.03 3.47
CA ARG A 60 -4.41 18.19 4.35
C ARG A 60 -2.93 18.46 4.65
N PHE A 61 -2.02 17.69 4.08
CA PHE A 61 -0.60 17.82 4.37
C PHE A 61 -0.07 19.16 3.81
N ASP A 62 0.51 19.97 4.69
CA ASP A 62 1.11 21.29 4.39
C ASP A 62 2.34 21.42 5.29
N LYS A 63 3.46 20.88 4.81
CA LYS A 63 4.76 20.93 5.48
C LYS A 63 5.85 21.49 4.59
N TYR A 64 5.57 21.71 3.31
CA TYR A 64 6.54 22.22 2.36
C TYR A 64 5.99 23.42 1.60
N GLN A 65 6.90 24.25 1.10
CA GLN A 65 6.52 25.27 0.13
C GLN A 65 6.32 24.61 -1.23
N ASN A 66 5.14 24.78 -1.83
CA ASN A 66 4.76 24.11 -3.08
C ASN A 66 5.64 24.44 -4.28
N TYR A 67 6.37 25.56 -4.24
CA TYR A 67 7.26 26.01 -5.33
C TYR A 67 8.75 25.78 -5.07
N SER A 68 9.23 26.07 -3.85
CA SER A 68 10.66 25.97 -3.50
C SER A 68 11.04 24.62 -2.88
N VAL A 69 10.04 23.84 -2.43
CA VAL A 69 10.22 22.55 -1.73
C VAL A 69 10.96 22.67 -0.39
N GLU A 70 11.06 23.89 0.15
CA GLU A 70 11.57 24.10 1.51
C GLU A 70 10.62 23.46 2.54
N PRO A 71 11.11 22.87 3.64
CA PRO A 71 10.30 22.21 4.67
C PRO A 71 9.61 23.22 5.61
N VAL A 72 8.89 24.17 5.03
CA VAL A 72 8.15 25.23 5.70
C VAL A 72 6.73 25.26 5.12
N PRO A 73 5.66 25.24 5.93
CA PRO A 73 4.28 25.34 5.44
C PRO A 73 4.01 26.64 4.68
N ASP A 74 3.17 26.59 3.65
CA ASP A 74 2.75 27.76 2.85
C ASP A 74 1.23 28.03 2.88
N CYS A 75 0.50 27.34 3.76
CA CYS A 75 -0.96 27.40 3.89
C CYS A 75 -1.73 26.85 2.68
N LEU A 76 -1.05 26.13 1.77
CA LEU A 76 -1.66 25.41 0.66
C LEU A 76 -1.29 23.92 0.76
N PRO A 77 -2.23 22.99 0.55
CA PRO A 77 -1.91 21.57 0.60
C PRO A 77 -0.82 21.17 -0.40
N ASP A 78 0.20 20.45 0.08
CA ASP A 78 1.36 19.98 -0.68
C ASP A 78 0.96 19.10 -1.87
N PHE A 79 -0.15 18.37 -1.71
CA PHE A 79 -0.72 17.49 -2.74
C PHE A 79 -1.99 18.07 -3.39
N GLY A 80 -2.20 19.39 -3.32
CA GLY A 80 -3.43 20.04 -3.79
C GLY A 80 -3.69 19.93 -5.31
N ARG A 81 -2.68 19.54 -6.10
CA ARG A 81 -2.79 19.30 -7.55
C ARG A 81 -2.90 17.82 -7.91
N GLU A 82 -2.84 16.93 -6.92
CA GLU A 82 -2.87 15.49 -7.14
C GLU A 82 -4.31 14.96 -7.23
N HIS A 83 -4.49 13.95 -8.08
CA HIS A 83 -5.71 13.16 -8.11
C HIS A 83 -5.52 11.89 -7.30
N PHE A 84 -6.56 11.43 -6.62
CA PHE A 84 -6.50 10.24 -5.76
C PHE A 84 -7.48 9.17 -6.24
N ILE A 85 -7.04 7.92 -6.19
CA ILE A 85 -7.92 6.75 -6.29
C ILE A 85 -7.84 6.02 -4.96
N TYR A 86 -8.96 5.92 -4.26
CA TYR A 86 -9.05 5.16 -3.02
C TYR A 86 -9.77 3.82 -3.26
N LEU A 87 -9.16 2.73 -2.82
CA LEU A 87 -9.74 1.39 -2.83
C LEU A 87 -9.98 0.91 -1.38
N ALA A 88 -11.21 0.48 -1.10
CA ALA A 88 -11.59 -0.19 0.14
C ALA A 88 -11.95 -1.65 -0.15
N ASP A 89 -11.13 -2.61 0.27
CA ASP A 89 -11.41 -4.05 0.06
C ASP A 89 -12.36 -4.64 1.12
N GLN A 90 -13.55 -4.06 1.22
CA GLN A 90 -14.57 -4.48 2.19
C GLN A 90 -15.03 -5.93 2.00
N ALA A 91 -14.87 -6.49 0.80
CA ALA A 91 -15.29 -7.86 0.52
C ALA A 91 -14.42 -8.89 1.27
N ASN A 92 -13.16 -8.56 1.55
CA ASN A 92 -12.20 -9.45 2.21
C ASN A 92 -11.76 -8.92 3.58
N MET A 93 -12.44 -7.90 4.12
CA MET A 93 -12.18 -7.42 5.47
C MET A 93 -12.70 -8.40 6.55
N PRO A 94 -12.14 -8.40 7.78
CA PRO A 94 -10.99 -7.63 8.23
C PRO A 94 -9.67 -8.39 8.02
N TYR A 95 -8.68 -7.71 7.45
CA TYR A 95 -7.34 -8.28 7.21
C TYR A 95 -6.63 -8.73 8.48
N GLY A 96 -6.90 -8.06 9.61
CA GLY A 96 -6.31 -8.37 10.91
C GLY A 96 -6.53 -9.81 11.40
N ASN A 97 -7.52 -10.53 10.86
CA ASN A 97 -7.89 -11.89 11.30
C ASN A 97 -7.21 -13.01 10.50
N TYR A 98 -6.58 -12.69 9.36
CA TYR A 98 -6.02 -13.71 8.47
C TYR A 98 -4.85 -14.47 9.10
N ALA A 99 -4.02 -13.79 9.89
CA ALA A 99 -2.92 -14.41 10.62
C ALA A 99 -3.41 -15.45 11.64
N GLY A 100 -4.43 -15.09 12.44
CA GLY A 100 -5.00 -15.98 13.46
C GLY A 100 -5.75 -17.18 12.88
N THR A 101 -6.05 -17.17 11.58
CA THR A 101 -6.72 -18.28 10.88
C THR A 101 -5.77 -19.04 9.94
N GLY A 102 -4.46 -18.74 9.96
CA GLY A 102 -3.47 -19.40 9.11
C GLY A 102 -3.63 -19.11 7.61
N LYS A 103 -4.24 -17.99 7.24
CA LYS A 103 -4.56 -17.61 5.84
C LYS A 103 -3.69 -16.47 5.32
N THR A 104 -2.46 -16.34 5.79
CA THR A 104 -1.58 -15.22 5.43
C THR A 104 -1.24 -15.19 3.94
N ASP A 105 -1.16 -16.33 3.27
CA ASP A 105 -0.90 -16.38 1.82
C ASP A 105 -2.07 -15.80 1.03
N LEU A 106 -3.30 -16.11 1.44
CA LEU A 106 -4.51 -15.52 0.85
C LEU A 106 -4.58 -14.01 1.12
N LEU A 107 -4.16 -13.55 2.30
CA LEU A 107 -4.05 -12.12 2.60
C LEU A 107 -3.07 -11.43 1.62
N VAL A 108 -1.89 -12.01 1.41
CA VAL A 108 -0.90 -11.48 0.46
C VAL A 108 -1.48 -11.45 -0.95
N GLU A 109 -2.19 -12.49 -1.37
CA GLU A 109 -2.87 -12.53 -2.67
C GLU A 109 -3.87 -11.37 -2.83
N HIS A 110 -4.72 -11.11 -1.83
CA HIS A 110 -5.65 -9.97 -1.86
C HIS A 110 -4.91 -8.63 -1.98
N ILE A 111 -3.83 -8.45 -1.23
CA ILE A 111 -3.02 -7.22 -1.28
C ILE A 111 -2.41 -7.00 -2.67
N PHE A 112 -1.93 -8.06 -3.33
CA PHE A 112 -1.43 -7.96 -4.71
C PHE A 112 -2.56 -7.62 -5.70
N LYS A 113 -3.75 -8.19 -5.52
CA LYS A 113 -4.93 -7.89 -6.35
C LYS A 113 -5.38 -6.43 -6.21
N ASP A 114 -5.31 -5.87 -5.01
CA ASP A 114 -5.59 -4.45 -4.75
C ASP A 114 -4.60 -3.54 -5.48
N VAL A 115 -3.31 -3.87 -5.42
CA VAL A 115 -2.26 -3.17 -6.17
C VAL A 115 -2.48 -3.27 -7.68
N GLN A 116 -2.78 -4.47 -8.19
CA GLN A 116 -3.06 -4.68 -9.61
C GLN A 116 -4.30 -3.91 -10.07
N PHE A 117 -5.35 -3.86 -9.25
CA PHE A 117 -6.51 -3.03 -9.52
C PHE A 117 -6.12 -1.56 -9.66
N LEU A 118 -5.34 -1.01 -8.70
CA LEU A 118 -4.89 0.38 -8.76
C LEU A 118 -4.04 0.67 -10.00
N LEU A 119 -3.16 -0.27 -10.38
CA LEU A 119 -2.29 -0.14 -11.55
C LEU A 119 -3.06 -0.24 -12.88
N SER A 120 -4.11 -1.06 -12.93
CA SER A 120 -4.90 -1.30 -14.14
C SER A 120 -5.87 -0.15 -14.46
N ASP A 121 -6.32 -0.05 -15.71
CA ASP A 121 -7.45 0.81 -16.10
C ASP A 121 -8.80 0.08 -16.04
N LYS A 122 -8.79 -1.21 -15.69
CA LYS A 122 -9.98 -2.06 -15.64
C LYS A 122 -10.72 -1.92 -14.30
N TYR A 123 -12.04 -2.02 -14.33
CA TYR A 123 -12.89 -2.02 -13.13
C TYR A 123 -14.26 -2.68 -13.39
N TYR A 124 -14.93 -3.15 -12.34
CA TYR A 124 -16.33 -3.56 -12.38
C TYR A 124 -17.20 -2.46 -11.78
N ILE A 125 -18.34 -2.14 -12.41
CA ILE A 125 -19.32 -1.21 -11.83
C ILE A 125 -19.98 -1.82 -10.60
N SER A 126 -20.25 -3.13 -10.63
CA SER A 126 -20.89 -3.84 -9.52
C SER A 126 -20.51 -5.32 -9.50
N ASN A 127 -20.88 -6.01 -8.42
CA ASN A 127 -20.76 -7.47 -8.34
C ASN A 127 -21.74 -8.24 -9.25
N LYS A 128 -22.68 -7.55 -9.92
CA LYS A 128 -23.65 -8.16 -10.85
C LYS A 128 -23.21 -8.08 -12.31
N THR A 129 -22.21 -7.25 -12.62
CA THR A 129 -21.70 -7.11 -13.98
C THR A 129 -20.81 -8.31 -14.34
N GLY A 130 -21.13 -9.00 -15.44
CA GLY A 130 -20.40 -10.19 -15.91
C GLY A 130 -19.09 -9.88 -16.64
N SER A 131 -18.82 -8.61 -16.97
CA SER A 131 -17.60 -8.17 -17.66
C SER A 131 -17.08 -6.88 -17.04
N TYR A 132 -15.77 -6.70 -17.06
CA TYR A 132 -15.14 -5.47 -16.62
C TYR A 132 -15.28 -4.37 -17.68
N MET A 133 -15.16 -3.13 -17.24
CA MET A 133 -14.98 -1.95 -18.07
C MET A 133 -13.53 -1.48 -17.99
N SER A 134 -13.14 -0.61 -18.91
CA SER A 134 -11.85 0.08 -18.95
C SER A 134 -12.02 1.59 -18.83
N GLY A 135 -10.93 2.31 -18.57
CA GLY A 135 -10.91 3.77 -18.45
C GLY A 135 -10.81 4.30 -17.02
N LYS A 136 -10.64 3.44 -16.01
CA LYS A 136 -10.20 3.90 -14.68
C LYS A 136 -8.81 4.52 -14.81
N PRO A 137 -8.52 5.68 -14.20
CA PRO A 137 -7.16 6.21 -14.23
C PRO A 137 -6.17 5.23 -13.57
N ARG A 138 -4.94 5.24 -14.08
CA ARG A 138 -3.80 4.51 -13.50
C ARG A 138 -3.11 5.37 -12.45
N VAL A 139 -2.16 4.80 -11.72
CA VAL A 139 -1.51 5.46 -10.58
C VAL A 139 0.00 5.56 -10.77
N LYS A 140 0.61 6.66 -10.29
CA LYS A 140 2.08 6.87 -10.31
C LYS A 140 2.78 6.53 -8.99
N ALA A 141 2.02 6.39 -7.91
CA ALA A 141 2.48 5.91 -6.61
C ALA A 141 1.34 5.21 -5.86
N ILE A 142 1.71 4.34 -4.92
CA ILE A 142 0.76 3.58 -4.11
C ILE A 142 1.03 3.81 -2.63
N VAL A 143 -0.01 4.14 -1.88
CA VAL A 143 -0.02 4.21 -0.42
C VAL A 143 -0.84 3.05 0.12
N ILE A 144 -0.21 2.21 0.94
CA ILE A 144 -0.87 1.16 1.70
C ILE A 144 -1.33 1.77 3.03
N ALA A 145 -2.59 2.21 3.08
CA ALA A 145 -3.16 2.85 4.26
C ALA A 145 -3.50 1.85 5.39
N CYS A 146 -3.60 0.56 5.07
CA CYS A 146 -3.83 -0.49 6.07
C CYS A 146 -2.52 -0.88 6.77
N ASN A 147 -2.49 -0.83 8.10
CA ASN A 147 -1.39 -1.37 8.90
C ASN A 147 -1.15 -2.87 8.62
N THR A 148 -2.22 -3.67 8.56
CA THR A 148 -2.08 -5.12 8.33
C THR A 148 -1.60 -5.41 6.91
N ALA A 149 -2.12 -4.71 5.89
CA ALA A 149 -1.60 -4.89 4.53
C ALA A 149 -0.15 -4.44 4.41
N THR A 150 0.24 -3.36 5.08
CA THR A 150 1.63 -2.89 5.09
C THR A 150 2.55 -3.98 5.67
N ALA A 151 2.20 -4.53 6.82
CA ALA A 151 2.96 -5.56 7.53
C ALA A 151 3.25 -6.82 6.71
N TYR A 152 2.30 -7.27 5.89
CA TYR A 152 2.40 -8.52 5.12
C TYR A 152 2.78 -8.32 3.65
N GLY A 153 2.40 -7.18 3.06
CA GLY A 153 2.44 -6.98 1.61
C GLY A 153 3.53 -6.04 1.12
N GLN A 154 3.84 -4.95 1.85
CA GLN A 154 4.67 -3.86 1.32
C GLN A 154 6.01 -4.37 0.77
N LYS A 155 6.77 -5.10 1.60
CA LYS A 155 8.08 -5.65 1.17
C LYS A 155 7.96 -6.59 -0.01
N LYS A 156 6.95 -7.46 -0.04
CA LYS A 156 6.75 -8.42 -1.13
C LYS A 156 6.46 -7.71 -2.46
N ILE A 157 5.67 -6.63 -2.41
CA ILE A 157 5.36 -5.81 -3.58
C ILE A 157 6.62 -5.08 -4.06
N THR A 158 7.36 -4.44 -3.16
CA THR A 158 8.58 -3.71 -3.53
C THR A 158 9.65 -4.65 -4.09
N ASP A 159 9.88 -5.80 -3.44
CA ASP A 159 10.82 -6.82 -3.94
C ASP A 159 10.41 -7.28 -5.35
N TYR A 160 9.12 -7.50 -5.59
CA TYR A 160 8.63 -7.88 -6.92
C TYR A 160 8.86 -6.79 -7.97
N PHE A 161 8.51 -5.53 -7.64
CA PHE A 161 8.72 -4.40 -8.54
C PHE A 161 10.20 -4.18 -8.87
N GLU A 162 11.09 -4.33 -7.89
CA GLU A 162 12.54 -4.29 -8.09
C GLU A 162 13.01 -5.41 -9.02
N GLN A 163 12.55 -6.65 -8.82
CA GLN A 163 12.90 -7.79 -9.66
C GLN A 163 12.53 -7.60 -11.14
N ILE A 164 11.40 -6.93 -11.41
CA ILE A 164 10.95 -6.66 -12.78
C ILE A 164 11.43 -5.29 -13.32
N GLY A 165 12.21 -4.53 -12.55
CA GLY A 165 12.69 -3.20 -12.94
C GLY A 165 11.59 -2.14 -13.07
N PHE A 166 10.49 -2.26 -12.32
CA PHE A 166 9.37 -1.32 -12.33
C PHE A 166 9.53 -0.29 -11.19
N PRO A 167 9.80 1.00 -11.47
CA PRO A 167 10.22 1.97 -10.46
C PRO A 167 9.06 2.57 -9.64
N MET A 168 7.99 1.80 -9.41
CA MET A 168 6.81 2.23 -8.68
C MET A 168 7.11 2.45 -7.19
N LYS A 169 6.68 3.59 -6.67
CA LYS A 169 6.82 3.91 -5.24
C LYS A 169 5.65 3.33 -4.46
N VAL A 170 5.98 2.53 -3.43
CA VAL A 170 5.02 1.92 -2.52
C VAL A 170 5.32 2.37 -1.10
N ILE A 171 4.42 3.19 -0.54
CA ILE A 171 4.56 3.78 0.79
C ILE A 171 3.63 3.07 1.76
N GLY A 172 4.17 2.53 2.84
CA GLY A 172 3.41 1.91 3.93
C GLY A 172 3.28 2.79 5.16
N VAL A 173 2.21 2.61 5.93
CA VAL A 173 1.95 3.38 7.16
C VAL A 173 2.83 2.99 8.35
N ILE A 174 3.34 1.74 8.39
CA ILE A 174 4.20 1.25 9.48
C ILE A 174 5.50 2.05 9.54
N ASP A 175 6.20 2.22 8.41
CA ASP A 175 7.47 2.95 8.39
C ASP A 175 7.31 4.43 8.77
N ALA A 176 6.18 5.03 8.39
CA ALA A 176 5.84 6.39 8.79
C ALA A 176 5.63 6.49 10.31
N GLY A 177 4.85 5.57 10.89
CA GLY A 177 4.63 5.49 12.33
C GLY A 177 5.93 5.23 13.12
N SER A 178 6.75 4.29 12.66
CA SER A 178 8.04 3.98 13.28
C SER A 178 9.00 5.17 13.28
N ARG A 179 9.13 5.89 12.15
CA ARG A 179 9.94 7.12 12.08
C ARG A 179 9.42 8.19 13.03
N ALA A 180 8.11 8.43 13.04
CA ALA A 180 7.50 9.45 13.90
C ALA A 180 7.71 9.13 15.39
N ALA A 181 7.65 7.85 15.78
CA ALA A 181 7.94 7.42 17.14
C ALA A 181 9.41 7.64 17.51
N LEU A 182 10.35 7.23 16.65
CA LEU A 182 11.79 7.41 16.91
C LEU A 182 12.21 8.89 16.97
N GLN A 183 11.55 9.77 16.22
CA GLN A 183 11.79 11.22 16.29
C GLN A 183 11.42 11.85 17.64
N LYS A 184 10.71 11.13 18.52
CA LYS A 184 10.40 11.59 19.88
C LYS A 184 11.52 11.32 20.88
N PHE A 185 12.49 10.49 20.52
CA PHE A 185 13.64 10.17 21.35
C PHE A 185 14.85 10.97 20.87
N SER A 186 15.65 11.45 21.82
CA SER A 186 17.02 11.85 21.51
C SER A 186 17.90 10.63 21.29
N LYS A 187 19.07 10.82 20.64
CA LYS A 187 19.91 9.73 20.13
C LYS A 187 20.27 8.66 21.16
N ASP A 188 20.54 9.08 22.38
CA ASP A 188 21.06 8.22 23.46
C ASP A 188 20.03 8.08 24.60
N GLU A 189 18.76 8.37 24.32
CA GLU A 189 17.66 8.25 25.28
C GLU A 189 17.07 6.85 25.27
N GLU A 190 17.03 6.25 26.44
CA GLU A 190 16.33 5.00 26.66
C GLU A 190 14.83 5.23 26.81
N GLY A 191 14.03 4.29 26.30
CA GLY A 191 12.60 4.33 26.53
C GLY A 191 11.86 3.16 25.90
N SER A 192 10.54 3.26 25.91
CA SER A 192 9.65 2.21 25.41
C SER A 192 8.65 2.76 24.41
N ILE A 193 8.39 1.99 23.35
CA ILE A 193 7.37 2.30 22.34
C ILE A 193 6.29 1.24 22.45
N ALA A 194 5.07 1.66 22.79
CA ALA A 194 3.89 0.80 22.78
C ALA A 194 3.18 0.90 21.42
N VAL A 195 2.84 -0.25 20.84
CA VAL A 195 2.11 -0.34 19.56
C VAL A 195 0.75 -0.99 19.79
N PHE A 196 -0.31 -0.25 19.52
CA PHE A 196 -1.69 -0.75 19.57
C PHE A 196 -2.16 -1.02 18.14
N ALA A 197 -2.31 -2.29 17.78
CA ALA A 197 -2.67 -2.70 16.43
C ALA A 197 -3.51 -3.99 16.41
N THR A 198 -4.01 -4.36 15.23
CA THR A 198 -4.73 -5.63 15.05
C THR A 198 -3.84 -6.83 15.37
N ALA A 199 -4.45 -7.96 15.75
CA ALA A 199 -3.72 -9.19 16.04
C ALA A 199 -2.78 -9.60 14.88
N GLY A 200 -3.23 -9.49 13.63
CA GLY A 200 -2.38 -9.73 12.47
C GLY A 200 -1.20 -8.78 12.38
N THR A 201 -1.39 -7.48 12.62
CA THR A 201 -0.28 -6.51 12.59
C THR A 201 0.74 -6.83 13.69
N VAL A 202 0.30 -7.15 14.91
CA VAL A 202 1.19 -7.52 16.01
C VAL A 202 1.95 -8.82 15.70
N ALA A 203 1.23 -9.87 15.30
CA ALA A 203 1.80 -11.18 14.97
C ALA A 203 2.81 -11.11 13.81
N SER A 204 2.66 -10.14 12.91
CA SER A 204 3.59 -9.95 11.81
C SER A 204 4.98 -9.51 12.25
N GLY A 205 5.15 -8.87 13.41
CA GLY A 205 6.40 -8.21 13.82
C GLY A 205 6.79 -7.00 12.95
N GLY A 206 5.86 -6.44 12.17
CA GLY A 206 6.12 -5.37 11.19
C GLY A 206 6.72 -4.11 11.81
N TYR A 207 6.13 -3.60 12.90
CA TYR A 207 6.65 -2.44 13.61
C TYR A 207 8.03 -2.70 14.23
N GLU A 208 8.24 -3.88 14.84
CA GLU A 208 9.53 -4.23 15.44
C GLU A 208 10.66 -4.21 14.41
N ARG A 209 10.46 -4.85 13.24
CA ARG A 209 11.44 -4.84 12.15
C ARG A 209 11.69 -3.43 11.62
N SER A 210 10.63 -2.65 11.42
CA SER A 210 10.73 -1.27 10.92
C SER A 210 11.52 -0.38 11.89
N LEU A 211 11.23 -0.44 13.20
CA LEU A 211 11.96 0.29 14.23
C LEU A 211 13.44 -0.10 14.27
N LYS A 212 13.76 -1.41 14.31
CA LYS A 212 15.15 -1.89 14.32
C LYS A 212 15.94 -1.42 13.10
N SER A 213 15.38 -1.59 11.90
CA SER A 213 16.03 -1.17 10.66
C SER A 213 16.29 0.34 10.62
N LEU A 214 15.36 1.16 11.12
CA LEU A 214 15.56 2.62 11.18
C LEU A 214 16.63 3.02 12.19
N MET A 215 16.72 2.35 13.35
CA MET A 215 17.76 2.58 14.34
C MET A 215 19.17 2.20 13.82
N GLU A 216 19.28 1.08 13.10
CA GLU A 216 20.50 0.65 12.42
C GLU A 216 20.94 1.68 11.37
N ALA A 217 20.02 2.10 10.48
CA ALA A 217 20.32 3.08 9.42
C ALA A 217 20.66 4.49 9.94
N GLN A 218 20.26 4.84 11.17
CA GLN A 218 20.70 6.08 11.83
C GLN A 218 22.12 5.96 12.40
N SER A 219 22.57 4.75 12.72
CA SER A 219 23.90 4.47 13.22
C SER A 219 24.93 4.47 12.08
N ASP A 220 24.58 3.92 10.91
CA ASP A 220 25.47 3.82 9.74
C ASP A 220 25.72 5.15 9.01
N ARG A 221 24.80 6.11 9.08
CA ARG A 221 25.00 7.46 8.49
C ARG A 221 26.10 8.29 9.17
N LYS A 222 26.83 7.69 10.11
CA LYS A 222 27.90 8.32 10.89
C LYS A 222 29.27 7.63 10.74
N SER A 223 29.39 6.57 9.93
CA SER A 223 30.69 5.98 9.51
C SER A 223 31.09 6.47 8.13
#